data_AF-A0A7X8WGX3-F1
#
_entry.id   AF-A0A7X8WGX3-F1
#
_cell.length_a   1.000
_cell.length_b   1.000
_cell.length_c   1.000
_cell.angle_alpha   90.00
_cell.angle_beta   90.00
_cell.angle_gamma   90.00
#
_symmetry.space_group_name_H-M   'P 1'
#
loop_
_entity.id
_entity.type
_entity.pdbx_description
1 polymer ?
#
loop_
_entity_poly.entity_id
_entity_poly.type
_entity_poly.pdbx_seq_one_letter_code
_entity_poly.pdbx_strand_id
1 'polypeptide(L)'
;MKRIGVLLLLLLASVPVFSAIRVRGGPTVPGALVDLTQEALVSVMGPRLKEGEELKALLVEEADRYLLTVEVDERKLVVPIPLSWEVEPGYIADSLIYDGLALLDDLPPLMIDVVSKTSVLVENPPSRIRVGDRFRAVDARGDEVGLLSVRRVDDSYLLLHQEGGKPLQVGMGLVPGPKIPVHLRASVDLRGVVGFHAGAALPLRIHPFSFAVEGGLSGGRELVMSVGIRSRISCSQIFGTGWALWRGLGFSANLLGGGAYRPDRGWGGYVQGIFLLEYVLGRWVVFAGGGERIRVFGSSVDDGLFFTAGTAYTF
;
A
#
# COMPACT_ATOMS: atom_id res chain seq x y z
N MET A 1 -14.89 51.66 -10.43
CA MET A 1 -15.86 51.12 -9.44
C MET A 1 -16.40 49.72 -9.79
N LYS A 2 -16.74 49.38 -11.05
CA LYS A 2 -17.30 48.05 -11.41
C LYS A 2 -16.36 46.84 -11.20
N ARG A 3 -15.03 47.02 -11.25
CA ARG A 3 -14.04 45.93 -11.08
C ARG A 3 -13.82 45.52 -9.61
N ILE A 4 -14.02 46.43 -8.66
CA ILE A 4 -13.89 46.14 -7.22
C ILE A 4 -15.09 45.32 -6.73
N GLY A 5 -16.29 45.63 -7.21
CA GLY A 5 -17.50 44.86 -6.88
C GLY A 5 -17.43 43.41 -7.36
N VAL A 6 -16.89 43.17 -8.57
CA VAL A 6 -16.71 41.80 -9.11
C VAL A 6 -15.61 41.04 -8.36
N LEU A 7 -14.53 41.72 -7.94
CA LEU A 7 -13.50 41.11 -7.09
C LEU A 7 -14.01 40.77 -5.69
N LEU A 8 -14.85 41.62 -5.09
CA LEU A 8 -15.51 41.34 -3.82
C LEU A 8 -16.49 40.17 -3.94
N LEU A 9 -17.24 40.10 -5.05
CA LEU A 9 -18.20 39.03 -5.31
C LEU A 9 -17.50 37.70 -5.61
N LEU A 10 -16.35 37.72 -6.30
CA LEU A 10 -15.50 36.54 -6.48
C LEU A 10 -14.82 36.12 -5.17
N LEU A 11 -14.43 37.05 -4.30
CA LEU A 11 -13.92 36.73 -2.95
C LEU A 11 -15.01 36.14 -2.04
N LEU A 12 -16.25 36.65 -2.14
CA LEU A 12 -17.41 36.17 -1.39
C LEU A 12 -17.92 34.82 -1.95
N ALA A 13 -17.83 34.60 -3.25
CA ALA A 13 -18.16 33.33 -3.91
C ALA A 13 -17.03 32.29 -3.79
N SER A 14 -15.80 32.70 -3.43
CA SER A 14 -14.68 31.82 -3.12
C SER A 14 -14.52 31.54 -1.64
N VAL A 15 -15.48 31.93 -0.78
CA VAL A 15 -15.51 31.43 0.59
C VAL A 15 -15.86 29.95 0.47
N PRO A 16 -14.93 29.02 0.77
CA PRO A 16 -15.28 27.62 0.88
C PRO A 16 -16.45 27.51 1.86
N VAL A 17 -17.45 26.70 1.55
CA VAL A 17 -18.42 26.26 2.56
C VAL A 17 -17.64 25.41 3.56
N PHE A 18 -16.96 26.07 4.50
CA PHE A 18 -16.12 25.42 5.48
C PHE A 18 -17.01 24.56 6.37
N SER A 19 -16.70 23.27 6.45
CA SER A 19 -17.12 22.41 7.55
C SER A 19 -16.71 23.07 8.88
N ALA A 20 -17.69 23.33 9.74
CA ALA A 20 -17.47 24.12 10.95
C ALA A 20 -17.12 23.20 12.13
N ILE A 21 -15.92 23.36 12.70
CA ILE A 21 -15.53 22.74 13.97
C ILE A 21 -15.78 23.74 15.08
N ARG A 22 -16.60 23.35 16.08
CA ARG A 22 -16.87 24.18 17.25
C ARG A 22 -16.59 23.40 18.53
N VAL A 23 -15.61 23.87 19.29
CA VAL A 23 -15.30 23.35 20.63
C VAL A 23 -15.92 24.25 21.68
N ARG A 24 -16.66 23.68 22.62
CA ARG A 24 -17.13 24.37 23.83
C ARG A 24 -16.57 23.68 25.06
N GLY A 25 -15.83 24.43 25.88
CA GLY A 25 -15.42 24.01 27.21
C GLY A 25 -16.49 24.35 28.25
N GLY A 26 -16.69 23.46 29.21
CA GLY A 26 -17.40 23.77 30.45
C GLY A 26 -16.66 24.84 31.27
N PRO A 27 -17.33 25.48 32.25
CA PRO A 27 -16.79 26.62 32.98
C PRO A 27 -15.53 26.34 33.80
N THR A 28 -15.23 25.07 34.08
CA THR A 28 -14.08 24.63 34.90
C THR A 28 -12.94 24.04 34.07
N VAL A 29 -13.12 23.91 32.75
CA VAL A 29 -12.11 23.33 31.84
C VAL A 29 -11.01 24.36 31.54
N PRO A 30 -9.71 24.00 31.65
CA PRO A 30 -8.61 24.90 31.30
C PRO A 30 -8.67 25.35 29.84
N GLY A 31 -8.47 26.65 29.58
CA GLY A 31 -8.46 27.19 28.21
C GLY A 31 -7.39 26.55 27.31
N ALA A 32 -6.22 26.23 27.87
CA ALA A 32 -5.15 25.53 27.14
C ALA A 32 -5.58 24.13 26.64
N LEU A 33 -6.42 23.43 27.40
CA LEU A 33 -6.97 22.14 26.98
C LEU A 33 -8.02 22.32 25.86
N VAL A 34 -8.80 23.39 25.90
CA VAL A 34 -9.75 23.74 24.83
C VAL A 34 -9.00 24.03 23.53
N ASP A 35 -7.95 24.83 23.57
CA ASP A 35 -7.13 25.16 22.39
C ASP A 35 -6.43 23.92 21.82
N LEU A 36 -5.83 23.09 22.67
CA LEU A 36 -5.18 21.85 22.27
C LEU A 36 -6.17 20.85 21.64
N THR A 37 -7.38 20.76 22.20
CA THR A 37 -8.45 19.93 21.63
C THR A 37 -8.93 20.49 20.29
N GLN A 38 -9.05 21.81 20.16
CA GLN A 38 -9.43 22.44 18.91
C GLN A 38 -8.37 22.21 17.82
N GLU A 39 -7.09 22.34 18.14
CA GLU A 39 -6.00 22.03 17.22
C GLU A 39 -6.00 20.55 16.81
N ALA A 40 -6.21 19.63 17.76
CA ALA A 40 -6.32 18.20 17.49
C ALA A 40 -7.52 17.88 16.57
N LEU A 41 -8.70 18.44 16.84
CA LEU A 41 -9.89 18.23 16.01
C LEU A 41 -9.74 18.82 14.61
N VAL A 42 -9.16 20.03 14.48
CA VAL A 42 -8.92 20.68 13.19
C VAL A 42 -7.90 19.90 12.38
N SER A 43 -6.83 19.40 13.00
CA SER A 43 -5.77 18.67 12.29
C SER A 43 -6.17 17.24 11.92
N VAL A 44 -6.92 16.54 12.78
CA VAL A 44 -7.29 15.14 12.61
C VAL A 44 -8.61 14.97 11.87
N MET A 45 -9.67 15.69 12.28
CA MET A 45 -11.04 15.50 11.77
C MET A 45 -11.43 16.55 10.72
N GLY A 46 -10.86 17.77 10.77
CA GLY A 46 -11.16 18.85 9.82
C GLY A 46 -11.06 18.47 8.34
N PRO A 47 -9.98 17.82 7.88
CA PRO A 47 -9.84 17.40 6.49
C PRO A 47 -10.85 16.32 6.03
N ARG A 48 -11.60 15.71 6.97
CA ARG A 48 -12.48 14.57 6.71
C ARG A 48 -13.97 14.90 6.75
N LEU A 49 -14.32 16.09 7.23
CA LEU A 49 -15.70 16.56 7.22
C LEU A 49 -16.14 16.81 5.78
N LYS A 50 -17.29 16.27 5.40
CA LYS A 50 -17.89 16.57 4.08
C LYS A 50 -18.33 18.04 4.04
N GLU A 51 -18.42 18.61 2.85
CA GLU A 51 -18.95 19.96 2.68
C GLU A 51 -20.34 20.07 3.33
N GLY A 52 -20.46 20.92 4.35
CA GLY A 52 -21.69 21.15 5.11
C GLY A 52 -21.83 20.37 6.43
N GLU A 53 -20.92 19.45 6.77
CA GLU A 53 -20.92 18.78 8.08
C GLU A 53 -20.39 19.72 9.18
N GLU A 54 -21.10 19.79 10.32
CA GLU A 54 -20.72 20.58 11.50
C GLU A 54 -20.28 19.63 12.62
N LEU A 55 -19.02 19.73 13.03
CA LEU A 55 -18.47 18.94 14.13
C LEU A 55 -18.58 19.74 15.42
N LYS A 56 -19.35 19.20 16.36
CA LYS A 56 -19.58 19.79 17.69
C LYS A 56 -18.78 19.02 18.72
N ALA A 57 -17.90 19.72 19.42
CA ALA A 57 -17.13 19.15 20.52
C ALA A 57 -17.49 19.84 21.83
N LEU A 58 -17.77 19.06 22.86
CA LEU A 58 -18.06 19.51 24.22
C LEU A 58 -17.06 18.89 25.19
N LEU A 59 -16.36 19.74 25.93
CA LEU A 59 -15.47 19.34 27.02
C LEU A 59 -16.16 19.57 28.36
N VAL A 60 -16.25 18.53 29.18
CA VAL A 60 -16.80 18.60 30.55
C VAL A 60 -15.78 18.03 31.51
N GLU A 61 -15.66 18.61 32.71
CA GLU A 61 -14.85 18.04 33.78
C GLU A 61 -15.68 17.05 34.60
N GLU A 62 -15.14 15.86 34.83
CA GLU A 62 -15.65 14.84 35.76
C GLU A 62 -14.67 14.67 36.93
N ALA A 63 -15.05 13.88 37.94
CA ALA A 63 -14.32 13.78 39.20
C ALA A 63 -12.86 13.31 39.08
N ASP A 64 -12.51 12.55 38.03
CA ASP A 64 -11.19 11.96 37.83
C ASP A 64 -10.61 12.18 36.42
N ARG A 65 -11.33 12.89 35.53
CA ARG A 65 -10.98 13.05 34.10
C ARG A 65 -11.70 14.23 33.47
N TYR A 66 -11.23 14.68 32.30
CA TYR A 66 -12.03 15.49 31.38
C TYR A 66 -12.71 14.57 30.37
N LEU A 67 -13.95 14.87 30.01
CA LEU A 67 -14.73 14.13 29.04
C LEU A 67 -14.88 14.99 27.78
N LEU A 68 -14.25 14.56 26.68
CA LEU A 68 -14.45 15.16 25.36
C LEU A 68 -15.54 14.38 24.63
N THR A 69 -16.68 15.02 24.44
CA THR A 69 -17.76 14.53 23.60
C THR A 69 -17.64 15.15 22.21
N VAL A 70 -17.51 14.34 21.17
CA VAL A 70 -17.49 14.78 19.77
C VAL A 70 -18.73 14.26 19.06
N GLU A 71 -19.46 15.14 18.38
CA GLU A 71 -20.71 14.84 17.68
C GLU A 71 -20.63 15.32 16.23
N VAL A 72 -21.01 14.44 15.30
CA VAL A 72 -21.20 14.73 13.86
C VAL A 72 -22.53 14.09 13.45
N ASP A 73 -23.50 14.93 13.08
CA ASP A 73 -24.89 14.54 12.82
C ASP A 73 -25.53 13.77 14.00
N GLU A 74 -25.88 12.49 13.81
CA GLU A 74 -26.44 11.61 14.85
C GLU A 74 -25.36 10.77 15.57
N ARG A 75 -24.10 10.85 15.13
CA ARG A 75 -22.99 10.04 15.65
C ARG A 75 -22.28 10.77 16.79
N LYS A 76 -21.95 10.03 17.84
CA LYS A 76 -21.36 10.56 19.08
C LYS A 76 -20.19 9.70 19.54
N LEU A 77 -19.08 10.36 19.87
CA LEU A 77 -17.91 9.76 20.47
C LEU A 77 -17.64 10.43 21.81
N VAL A 78 -17.19 9.64 22.76
CA VAL A 78 -16.80 10.12 24.08
C VAL A 78 -15.37 9.67 24.34
N VAL A 79 -14.45 10.63 24.42
CA VAL A 79 -13.03 10.41 24.68
C VAL A 79 -12.72 10.85 26.12
N PRO A 80 -12.31 9.92 27.01
CA PRO A 80 -11.86 10.28 28.35
C PRO A 80 -10.43 10.82 28.29
N ILE A 81 -10.20 12.04 28.77
CA ILE A 81 -8.90 12.69 28.82
C ILE A 81 -8.43 12.71 30.27
N PRO A 82 -7.25 12.16 30.60
CA PRO A 82 -6.76 12.17 31.97
C PRO A 82 -6.47 13.61 32.46
N LEU A 83 -6.61 13.85 33.77
CA LEU A 83 -6.27 15.15 34.37
C LEU A 83 -4.80 15.54 34.15
N SER A 84 -3.92 14.56 33.89
CA SER A 84 -2.50 14.72 33.58
C SER A 84 -2.20 14.95 32.09
N TRP A 85 -3.14 15.50 31.32
CA TRP A 85 -3.02 15.72 29.88
C TRP A 85 -1.78 16.53 29.46
N GLU A 86 -1.23 17.37 30.35
CA GLU A 86 0.00 18.13 30.11
C GLU A 86 1.25 17.24 29.93
N VAL A 87 1.23 16.03 30.49
CA VAL A 87 2.35 15.08 30.40
C VAL A 87 2.38 14.40 29.03
N GLU A 88 1.21 14.22 28.41
CA GLU A 88 1.05 13.56 27.10
C GLU A 88 0.13 14.38 26.18
N PRO A 89 0.61 15.52 25.65
CA PRO A 89 -0.20 16.40 24.79
C PRO A 89 -0.68 15.73 23.49
N GLY A 90 -0.05 14.62 23.08
CA GLY A 90 -0.47 13.82 21.93
C GLY A 90 -1.70 12.94 22.15
N TYR A 91 -2.08 12.69 23.42
CA TYR A 91 -3.14 11.74 23.76
C TYR A 91 -4.48 12.01 23.05
N ILE A 92 -4.87 13.29 22.97
CA ILE A 92 -6.14 13.69 22.34
C ILE A 92 -6.09 13.45 20.83
N ALA A 93 -5.00 13.83 20.18
CA ALA A 93 -4.82 13.60 18.75
C ALA A 93 -4.79 12.11 18.43
N ASP A 94 -4.06 11.31 19.20
CA ASP A 94 -3.99 9.86 19.04
C ASP A 94 -5.37 9.21 19.24
N SER A 95 -6.08 9.57 20.31
CA SER A 95 -7.43 9.05 20.56
C SER A 95 -8.43 9.42 19.46
N LEU A 96 -8.35 10.64 18.92
CA LEU A 96 -9.18 11.07 17.79
C LEU A 96 -8.79 10.42 16.46
N ILE A 97 -7.52 10.01 16.31
CA ILE A 97 -7.09 9.24 15.14
C ILE A 97 -7.77 7.86 15.16
N TYR A 98 -7.85 7.19 16.31
CA TYR A 98 -8.43 5.85 16.42
C TYR A 98 -9.95 5.87 16.52
N ASP A 99 -10.47 6.56 17.54
CA ASP A 99 -11.89 6.51 17.88
C ASP A 99 -12.70 7.55 17.07
N GLY A 100 -12.07 8.68 16.73
CA GLY A 100 -12.69 9.75 15.93
C GLY A 100 -12.97 9.35 14.48
N LEU A 101 -12.32 8.28 13.98
CA LEU A 101 -12.64 7.70 12.67
C LEU A 101 -14.03 7.05 12.63
N ALA A 102 -14.52 6.51 13.75
CA ALA A 102 -15.85 5.88 13.80
C ALA A 102 -17.00 6.89 13.63
N LEU A 103 -16.71 8.19 13.80
CA LEU A 103 -17.67 9.29 13.63
C LEU A 103 -17.83 9.76 12.18
N LEU A 104 -16.97 9.34 11.26
CA LEU A 104 -16.90 9.84 9.89
C LEU A 104 -17.00 8.61 8.94
N ASP A 105 -18.09 8.47 8.17
CA ASP A 105 -18.28 7.34 7.22
C ASP A 105 -17.16 7.28 6.17
N ASP A 106 -16.80 6.18 5.49
CA ASP A 106 -16.93 4.75 5.74
C ASP A 106 -15.52 4.29 6.18
N LEU A 107 -15.35 3.84 7.43
CA LEU A 107 -14.10 3.23 7.84
C LEU A 107 -13.77 2.08 6.86
N PRO A 108 -12.53 2.01 6.33
CA PRO A 108 -12.14 0.87 5.52
C PRO A 108 -12.43 -0.42 6.28
N PRO A 109 -12.96 -1.46 5.61
CA PRO A 109 -13.44 -2.67 6.29
C PRO A 109 -12.34 -3.42 7.05
N LEU A 110 -11.09 -3.01 6.87
CA LEU A 110 -9.90 -3.56 7.49
C LEU A 110 -9.00 -2.41 7.94
N MET A 111 -8.45 -2.54 9.13
CA MET A 111 -7.49 -1.59 9.70
C MET A 111 -6.25 -2.36 10.18
N ILE A 112 -5.13 -1.67 10.28
CA ILE A 112 -3.92 -2.25 10.86
C ILE A 112 -4.05 -2.27 12.39
N ASP A 113 -4.02 -3.45 13.00
CA ASP A 113 -4.13 -3.59 14.46
C ASP A 113 -2.77 -3.62 15.15
N VAL A 114 -1.77 -4.27 14.54
CA VAL A 114 -0.42 -4.34 15.10
C VAL A 114 0.64 -4.15 14.03
N VAL A 115 1.64 -3.32 14.33
CA VAL A 115 2.84 -3.16 13.50
C VAL A 115 4.06 -3.70 14.25
N SER A 116 4.69 -4.72 13.67
CA SER A 116 5.99 -5.23 14.08
C SER A 116 7.08 -4.74 13.13
N LYS A 117 8.35 -4.95 13.50
CA LYS A 117 9.50 -4.59 12.67
C LYS A 117 9.42 -5.17 11.25
N THR A 118 8.90 -6.39 11.10
CA THR A 118 8.89 -7.12 9.81
C THR A 118 7.50 -7.51 9.31
N SER A 119 6.47 -7.31 10.13
CA SER A 119 5.13 -7.83 9.86
C SER A 119 4.07 -6.85 10.34
N VAL A 120 2.90 -6.91 9.71
CA VAL A 120 1.71 -6.15 10.05
C VAL A 120 0.59 -7.14 10.31
N LEU A 121 -0.19 -6.94 11.36
CA LEU A 121 -1.27 -7.83 11.75
C LEU A 121 -2.61 -7.10 11.62
N VAL A 122 -3.61 -7.85 11.16
CA VAL A 122 -5.02 -7.44 11.12
C VAL A 122 -5.85 -8.54 11.76
N GLU A 123 -6.67 -8.21 12.75
CA GLU A 123 -7.54 -9.13 13.47
C GLU A 123 -8.91 -9.22 12.79
N ASN A 124 -9.61 -10.34 13.03
CA ASN A 124 -10.97 -10.60 12.56
C ASN A 124 -11.19 -10.32 11.06
N PRO A 125 -10.33 -10.86 10.16
CA PRO A 125 -10.48 -10.60 8.74
C PRO A 125 -11.72 -11.25 8.13
N PRO A 126 -12.29 -10.68 7.07
CA PRO A 126 -13.34 -11.33 6.32
C PRO A 126 -12.82 -12.61 5.65
N SER A 127 -13.67 -13.63 5.60
CA SER A 127 -13.35 -15.01 5.16
C SER A 127 -12.91 -15.16 3.70
N ARG A 128 -12.90 -14.07 2.90
CA ARG A 128 -12.60 -14.11 1.46
C ARG A 128 -11.12 -13.82 1.13
N ILE A 129 -10.32 -13.41 2.10
CA ILE A 129 -8.92 -12.99 1.87
C ILE A 129 -8.01 -14.20 1.73
N ARG A 130 -7.07 -14.12 0.77
CA ARG A 130 -6.14 -15.20 0.44
C ARG A 130 -4.69 -14.73 0.56
N VAL A 131 -3.80 -15.70 0.75
CA VAL A 131 -2.36 -15.47 0.67
C VAL A 131 -2.00 -14.87 -0.70
N GLY A 132 -1.17 -13.82 -0.68
CA GLY A 132 -0.76 -13.06 -1.85
C GLY A 132 -1.73 -11.97 -2.29
N ASP A 133 -2.91 -11.84 -1.68
CA ASP A 133 -3.75 -10.65 -1.85
C ASP A 133 -2.97 -9.41 -1.38
N ARG A 134 -3.20 -8.29 -2.07
CA ARG A 134 -2.52 -7.02 -1.81
C ARG A 134 -3.50 -5.99 -1.28
N PHE A 135 -3.02 -5.14 -0.38
CA PHE A 135 -3.76 -4.03 0.19
C PHE A 135 -2.95 -2.76 0.08
N ARG A 136 -3.61 -1.65 -0.23
CA ARG A 136 -3.05 -0.32 -0.04
C ARG A 136 -3.37 0.13 1.37
N ALA A 137 -2.34 0.50 2.12
CA ALA A 137 -2.51 1.21 3.36
C ALA A 137 -2.85 2.66 3.03
N VAL A 138 -3.99 3.12 3.52
CA VAL A 138 -4.43 4.50 3.40
C VAL A 138 -4.33 5.16 4.77
N ASP A 139 -3.83 6.39 4.79
CA ASP A 139 -3.95 7.20 5.99
C ASP A 139 -5.39 7.66 6.16
N ALA A 140 -5.59 8.39 7.23
CA ALA A 140 -6.88 8.87 7.60
C ALA A 140 -7.39 10.04 6.73
N ARG A 141 -6.58 10.55 5.78
CA ARG A 141 -7.00 11.49 4.72
C ARG A 141 -7.38 10.75 3.42
N GLY A 142 -7.25 9.42 3.40
CA GLY A 142 -7.45 8.59 2.22
C GLY A 142 -6.23 8.55 1.29
N ASP A 143 -5.10 9.13 1.69
CA ASP A 143 -3.88 9.12 0.89
C ASP A 143 -3.20 7.75 0.95
N GLU A 144 -2.68 7.27 -0.18
CA GLU A 144 -1.93 6.00 -0.24
C GLU A 144 -0.57 6.16 0.46
N VAL A 145 -0.40 5.44 1.57
CA VAL A 145 0.82 5.47 2.40
C VAL A 145 1.76 4.35 2.03
N GLY A 146 1.23 3.17 1.73
CA GLY A 146 2.06 1.99 1.45
C GLY A 146 1.32 0.83 0.82
N LEU A 147 2.10 -0.16 0.37
CA LEU A 147 1.61 -1.40 -0.22
C LEU A 147 1.95 -2.56 0.72
N LEU A 148 0.93 -3.37 1.01
CA LEU A 148 1.00 -4.55 1.85
C LEU A 148 0.59 -5.78 1.05
N SER A 149 1.18 -6.93 1.35
CA SER A 149 0.69 -8.21 0.84
C SER A 149 0.55 -9.26 1.92
N VAL A 150 -0.48 -10.08 1.77
CA VAL A 150 -0.85 -11.13 2.73
C VAL A 150 0.16 -12.27 2.63
N ARG A 151 0.86 -12.51 3.74
CA ARG A 151 1.83 -13.60 3.90
C ARG A 151 1.17 -14.86 4.44
N ARG A 152 0.27 -14.70 5.41
CA ARG A 152 -0.45 -15.78 6.06
C ARG A 152 -1.87 -15.33 6.37
N VAL A 153 -2.81 -16.26 6.17
CA VAL A 153 -4.20 -16.14 6.58
C VAL A 153 -4.41 -17.16 7.70
N ASP A 154 -4.97 -16.71 8.80
CA ASP A 154 -5.39 -17.53 9.94
C ASP A 154 -6.87 -17.22 10.24
N ASP A 155 -7.50 -18.01 11.12
CA ASP A 155 -8.94 -17.86 11.38
C ASP A 155 -9.28 -16.57 12.13
N SER A 156 -8.33 -16.07 12.94
CA SER A 156 -8.51 -14.86 13.76
C SER A 156 -7.66 -13.68 13.32
N TYR A 157 -6.67 -13.87 12.44
CA TYR A 157 -5.80 -12.77 12.00
C TYR A 157 -5.20 -12.98 10.59
N LEU A 158 -4.81 -11.88 9.96
CA LEU A 158 -3.96 -11.84 8.79
C LEU A 158 -2.58 -11.37 9.18
N LEU A 159 -1.57 -12.04 8.65
CA LEU A 159 -0.20 -11.55 8.68
C LEU A 159 0.13 -10.97 7.31
N LEU A 160 0.36 -9.66 7.27
CA LEU A 160 0.81 -8.93 6.11
C LEU A 160 2.29 -8.52 6.27
N HIS A 161 2.91 -8.19 5.15
CA HIS A 161 4.21 -7.52 5.15
C HIS A 161 4.22 -6.38 4.16
N GLN A 162 5.02 -5.36 4.44
CA GLN A 162 5.10 -4.17 3.61
C GLN A 162 6.01 -4.40 2.40
N GLU A 163 5.50 -4.18 1.20
CA GLU A 163 6.24 -4.27 -0.07
C GLU A 163 6.77 -2.91 -0.55
N GLY A 164 6.32 -1.80 0.05
CA GLY A 164 6.79 -0.46 -0.30
C GLY A 164 6.03 0.67 0.40
N GLY A 165 6.49 1.90 0.19
CA GLY A 165 5.87 3.13 0.69
C GLY A 165 6.51 3.72 1.95
N LYS A 166 5.72 4.50 2.69
CA LYS A 166 6.08 5.17 3.94
C LYS A 166 5.90 4.24 5.14
N PRO A 167 6.49 4.53 6.31
CA PRO A 167 6.23 3.78 7.54
C PRO A 167 4.73 3.72 7.85
N LEU A 168 4.29 2.55 8.31
CA LEU A 168 2.90 2.29 8.64
C LEU A 168 2.64 2.53 10.13
N GLN A 169 1.40 2.88 10.46
CA GLN A 169 0.94 3.06 11.82
C GLN A 169 -0.31 2.20 12.06
N VAL A 170 -0.54 1.86 13.32
CA VAL A 170 -1.79 1.22 13.76
C VAL A 170 -2.96 2.16 13.42
N GLY A 171 -4.13 1.59 13.12
CA GLY A 171 -5.34 2.34 12.74
C GLY A 171 -5.37 2.82 11.28
N MET A 172 -4.28 2.67 10.51
CA MET A 172 -4.34 2.92 9.06
C MET A 172 -5.30 1.95 8.39
N GLY A 173 -6.11 2.47 7.47
CA GLY A 173 -7.08 1.68 6.73
C GLY A 173 -6.43 0.84 5.65
N LEU A 174 -7.05 -0.30 5.33
CA LEU A 174 -6.61 -1.19 4.27
C LEU A 174 -7.69 -1.30 3.20
N VAL A 175 -7.36 -0.81 2.00
CA VAL A 175 -8.21 -0.94 0.83
C VAL A 175 -7.65 -1.99 -0.13
N PRO A 176 -8.50 -2.74 -0.86
CA PRO A 176 -8.05 -3.72 -1.83
C PRO A 176 -7.04 -3.11 -2.82
N GLY A 177 -5.87 -3.72 -2.87
CA GLY A 177 -4.77 -3.31 -3.72
C GLY A 177 -4.79 -3.99 -5.10
N PRO A 178 -3.79 -3.66 -5.93
CA PRO A 178 -3.70 -4.17 -7.28
C PRO A 178 -3.35 -5.67 -7.30
N LYS A 179 -4.06 -6.46 -8.11
CA LYS A 179 -4.09 -7.93 -7.97
C LYS A 179 -3.03 -8.69 -8.75
N ILE A 180 -2.70 -8.24 -9.96
CA ILE A 180 -1.85 -9.00 -10.87
C ILE A 180 -0.74 -8.08 -11.41
N PRO A 181 0.53 -8.30 -11.01
CA PRO A 181 1.65 -7.59 -11.61
C PRO A 181 1.88 -8.10 -13.04
N VAL A 182 1.79 -7.18 -14.00
CA VAL A 182 2.16 -7.40 -15.41
C VAL A 182 3.52 -6.76 -15.61
N HIS A 183 4.43 -7.43 -16.31
CA HIS A 183 5.79 -6.95 -16.51
C HIS A 183 6.20 -6.97 -17.98
N LEU A 184 7.08 -6.03 -18.30
CA LEU A 184 7.82 -5.95 -19.55
C LEU A 184 9.30 -5.99 -19.22
N ARG A 185 10.06 -6.81 -19.94
CA ARG A 185 11.51 -6.89 -19.75
C ARG A 185 12.24 -7.00 -21.07
N ALA A 186 13.41 -6.39 -21.11
CA ALA A 186 14.41 -6.64 -22.11
C ALA A 186 15.45 -7.61 -21.55
N SER A 187 15.98 -8.47 -22.40
CA SER A 187 17.12 -9.32 -22.06
C SER A 187 18.20 -9.21 -23.13
N VAL A 188 19.46 -9.34 -22.72
CA VAL A 188 20.62 -9.32 -23.61
C VAL A 188 21.46 -10.54 -23.26
N ASP A 189 21.71 -11.40 -24.25
CA ASP A 189 22.60 -12.54 -24.09
C ASP A 189 24.08 -12.12 -24.20
N LEU A 190 25.00 -13.03 -23.89
CA LEU A 190 26.44 -12.78 -24.00
C LEU A 190 26.92 -12.48 -25.44
N ARG A 191 26.11 -12.80 -26.45
CA ARG A 191 26.39 -12.50 -27.86
C ARG A 191 25.85 -11.13 -28.27
N GLY A 192 25.29 -10.36 -27.33
CA GLY A 192 24.73 -9.04 -27.56
C GLY A 192 23.35 -9.06 -28.20
N VAL A 193 22.69 -10.21 -28.27
CA VAL A 193 21.38 -10.33 -28.90
C VAL A 193 20.28 -9.95 -27.91
N VAL A 194 19.42 -9.04 -28.34
CA VAL A 194 18.33 -8.48 -27.52
C VAL A 194 17.05 -9.29 -27.69
N GLY A 195 16.36 -9.55 -26.58
CA GLY A 195 15.01 -10.10 -26.54
C GLY A 195 14.06 -9.25 -25.69
N PHE A 196 12.76 -9.33 -25.99
CA PHE A 196 11.70 -8.61 -25.30
C PHE A 196 10.63 -9.57 -24.84
N HIS A 197 10.24 -9.47 -23.58
CA HIS A 197 9.28 -10.39 -22.97
C HIS A 197 8.22 -9.62 -22.19
N ALA A 198 6.99 -10.10 -22.29
CA ALA A 198 5.85 -9.63 -21.52
C ALA A 198 5.29 -10.80 -20.71
N GLY A 199 4.87 -10.53 -19.49
CA GLY A 199 4.34 -11.60 -18.65
C GLY A 199 3.55 -11.10 -17.46
N ALA A 200 2.97 -12.04 -16.74
CA ALA A 200 2.23 -11.79 -15.52
C ALA A 200 2.60 -12.83 -14.46
N ALA A 201 2.51 -12.44 -13.19
CA ALA A 201 2.69 -13.37 -12.08
C ALA A 201 1.42 -13.37 -11.21
N LEU A 202 0.80 -14.52 -11.04
CA LEU A 202 -0.38 -14.72 -10.20
C LEU A 202 0.06 -15.34 -8.86
N PRO A 203 -0.26 -14.73 -7.71
CA PRO A 203 0.12 -15.28 -6.41
C PRO A 203 -0.48 -16.67 -6.18
N LEU A 204 0.34 -17.59 -5.66
CA LEU A 204 -0.12 -18.90 -5.21
C LEU A 204 -0.56 -18.81 -3.75
N ARG A 205 -1.31 -19.83 -3.29
CA ARG A 205 -1.78 -19.93 -1.89
C ARG A 205 -0.65 -20.17 -0.88
N ILE A 206 0.60 -20.26 -1.34
CA ILE A 206 1.78 -20.54 -0.53
C ILE A 206 2.77 -19.41 -0.79
N HIS A 207 2.95 -18.53 0.20
CA HIS A 207 3.99 -17.51 0.17
C HIS A 207 5.38 -18.19 0.25
N PRO A 208 6.42 -17.72 -0.48
CA PRO A 208 6.49 -16.55 -1.37
C PRO A 208 6.25 -16.83 -2.86
N PHE A 209 5.49 -17.88 -3.21
CA PHE A 209 5.42 -18.37 -4.59
C PHE A 209 4.27 -17.76 -5.41
N SER A 210 4.50 -17.66 -6.71
CA SER A 210 3.56 -17.18 -7.72
C SER A 210 3.68 -18.02 -8.99
N PHE A 211 2.57 -18.23 -9.69
CA PHE A 211 2.56 -18.80 -11.03
C PHE A 211 2.91 -17.71 -12.03
N ALA A 212 3.90 -17.94 -12.87
CA ALA A 212 4.37 -16.98 -13.86
C ALA A 212 4.03 -17.46 -15.28
N VAL A 213 3.55 -16.54 -16.10
CA VAL A 213 3.33 -16.75 -17.55
C VAL A 213 4.08 -15.65 -18.28
N GLU A 214 4.82 -16.02 -19.31
CA GLU A 214 5.64 -15.10 -20.06
C GLU A 214 5.68 -15.48 -21.54
N GLY A 215 5.50 -14.49 -22.41
CA GLY A 215 5.62 -14.62 -23.85
C GLY A 215 6.46 -13.49 -24.41
N GLY A 216 7.21 -13.75 -25.48
CA GLY A 216 8.09 -12.72 -26.03
C GLY A 216 8.89 -13.16 -27.23
N LEU A 217 9.77 -12.26 -27.65
CA LEU A 217 10.75 -12.48 -28.70
C LEU A 217 12.13 -12.64 -28.07
N SER A 218 12.75 -13.80 -28.26
CA SER A 218 14.14 -14.06 -27.90
C SER A 218 15.02 -13.95 -29.13
N GLY A 219 16.17 -13.27 -29.02
CA GLY A 219 17.15 -13.21 -30.09
C GLY A 219 16.67 -12.52 -31.39
N GLY A 220 15.64 -11.67 -31.32
CA GLY A 220 15.02 -10.98 -32.45
C GLY A 220 14.26 -11.85 -33.47
N ARG A 221 14.27 -13.19 -33.35
CA ARG A 221 13.66 -14.10 -34.33
C ARG A 221 12.93 -15.31 -33.74
N GLU A 222 13.02 -15.54 -32.44
CA GLU A 222 12.35 -16.67 -31.78
C GLU A 222 11.14 -16.18 -31.01
N LEU A 223 9.98 -16.77 -31.26
CA LEU A 223 8.82 -16.58 -30.39
C LEU A 223 8.93 -17.56 -29.23
N VAL A 224 8.89 -17.07 -28.00
CA VAL A 224 8.95 -17.88 -26.79
C VAL A 224 7.65 -17.75 -26.03
N MET A 225 7.14 -18.88 -25.56
CA MET A 225 6.03 -18.95 -24.62
C MET A 225 6.43 -19.87 -23.48
N SER A 226 6.35 -19.36 -22.26
CA SER A 226 6.80 -20.07 -21.07
C SER A 226 5.85 -19.85 -19.90
N VAL A 227 5.79 -20.86 -19.05
CA VAL A 227 5.07 -20.84 -17.78
C VAL A 227 5.97 -21.39 -16.70
N GLY A 228 5.71 -21.06 -15.44
CA GLY A 228 6.48 -21.63 -14.35
C GLY A 228 6.21 -20.97 -13.02
N ILE A 229 7.22 -20.96 -12.17
CA ILE A 229 7.12 -20.52 -10.78
C ILE A 229 8.07 -19.35 -10.55
N ARG A 230 7.55 -18.34 -9.87
CA ARG A 230 8.30 -17.22 -9.33
C ARG A 230 8.25 -17.26 -7.81
N SER A 231 9.37 -16.96 -7.17
CA SER A 231 9.47 -16.72 -5.72
C SER A 231 9.97 -15.31 -5.50
N ARG A 232 9.33 -14.53 -4.61
CA ARG A 232 9.76 -13.16 -4.28
C ARG A 232 9.75 -12.91 -2.78
N ILE A 233 10.88 -12.46 -2.24
CA ILE A 233 11.03 -12.08 -0.84
C ILE A 233 11.37 -10.59 -0.75
N SER A 234 10.58 -9.84 0.01
CA SER A 234 10.85 -8.42 0.28
C SER A 234 11.88 -8.28 1.40
N CYS A 235 12.84 -7.36 1.24
CA CYS A 235 13.88 -7.11 2.24
C CYS A 235 13.31 -6.64 3.59
N SER A 236 12.15 -6.00 3.57
CA SER A 236 11.38 -5.63 4.77
C SER A 236 11.06 -6.80 5.69
N GLN A 237 10.95 -8.03 5.14
CA GLN A 237 10.69 -9.23 5.94
C GLN A 237 11.91 -9.67 6.76
N ILE A 238 13.12 -9.29 6.33
CA ILE A 238 14.40 -9.73 6.91
C ILE A 238 15.00 -8.60 7.76
N PHE A 239 15.08 -7.41 7.18
CA PHE A 239 15.76 -6.25 7.78
C PHE A 239 14.81 -5.29 8.48
N GLY A 240 13.51 -5.41 8.21
CA GLY A 240 12.45 -4.60 8.80
C GLY A 240 12.01 -3.41 7.95
N THR A 241 10.96 -2.74 8.40
CA THR A 241 10.28 -1.64 7.69
C THR A 241 10.81 -0.25 8.04
N GLY A 242 11.74 -0.11 8.98
CA GLY A 242 12.23 1.20 9.43
C GLY A 242 12.92 2.02 8.32
N TRP A 243 13.66 1.35 7.44
CA TRP A 243 14.43 2.03 6.39
C TRP A 243 13.73 1.97 5.03
N ALA A 244 13.65 3.11 4.34
CA ALA A 244 12.94 3.23 3.06
C ALA A 244 13.47 2.26 1.99
N LEU A 245 14.80 2.06 1.96
CA LEU A 245 15.44 1.13 1.04
C LEU A 245 14.93 -0.30 1.26
N TRP A 246 14.91 -0.78 2.50
CA TRP A 246 14.47 -2.15 2.81
C TRP A 246 12.97 -2.37 2.56
N ARG A 247 12.16 -1.31 2.70
CA ARG A 247 10.73 -1.38 2.36
C ARG A 247 10.49 -1.65 0.88
N GLY A 248 11.25 -1.01 -0.01
CA GLY A 248 11.05 -1.13 -1.45
C GLY A 248 11.84 -2.26 -2.11
N LEU A 249 12.95 -2.70 -1.51
CA LEU A 249 13.85 -3.69 -2.10
C LEU A 249 13.33 -5.13 -1.92
N GLY A 250 13.54 -5.97 -2.92
CA GLY A 250 13.25 -7.40 -2.84
C GLY A 250 14.12 -8.22 -3.79
N PHE A 251 14.18 -9.51 -3.52
CA PHE A 251 14.84 -10.50 -4.37
C PHE A 251 13.80 -11.43 -4.95
N SER A 252 13.94 -11.79 -6.22
CA SER A 252 13.13 -12.84 -6.80
C SER A 252 13.94 -13.84 -7.61
N ALA A 253 13.37 -15.04 -7.70
CA ALA A 253 13.87 -16.13 -8.53
C ALA A 253 12.72 -16.64 -9.39
N ASN A 254 12.98 -16.88 -10.67
CA ASN A 254 12.03 -17.44 -11.63
C ASN A 254 12.59 -18.73 -12.22
N LEU A 255 11.75 -19.75 -12.32
CA LEU A 255 11.99 -20.95 -13.10
C LEU A 255 10.86 -21.08 -14.10
N LEU A 256 11.17 -20.99 -15.39
CA LEU A 256 10.20 -20.96 -16.48
C LEU A 256 10.53 -22.03 -17.51
N GLY A 257 9.52 -22.71 -18.02
CA GLY A 257 9.64 -23.72 -19.05
C GLY A 257 8.51 -23.60 -20.08
N GLY A 258 8.75 -24.05 -21.30
CA GLY A 258 7.75 -24.03 -22.36
C GLY A 258 8.33 -24.28 -23.75
N GLY A 259 7.81 -23.54 -24.73
CA GLY A 259 8.15 -23.70 -26.13
C GLY A 259 8.82 -22.47 -26.71
N ALA A 260 9.76 -22.70 -27.63
CA ALA A 260 10.30 -21.67 -28.51
C ALA A 260 10.02 -22.06 -29.96
N TYR A 261 9.62 -21.11 -30.80
CA TYR A 261 9.44 -21.31 -32.23
C TYR A 261 10.48 -20.48 -32.99
N ARG A 262 11.16 -21.12 -33.94
CA ARG A 262 12.09 -20.47 -34.86
C ARG A 262 11.68 -20.78 -36.31
N PRO A 263 11.56 -19.80 -37.21
CA PRO A 263 11.08 -20.04 -38.58
C PRO A 263 11.86 -21.10 -39.37
N ASP A 264 13.18 -21.20 -39.15
CA ASP A 264 14.08 -22.15 -39.82
C ASP A 264 14.15 -23.54 -39.15
N ARG A 265 13.70 -23.67 -37.90
CA ARG A 265 13.83 -24.92 -37.12
C ARG A 265 12.52 -25.48 -36.55
N GLY A 266 11.42 -24.74 -36.67
CA GLY A 266 10.13 -25.10 -36.09
C GLY A 266 10.08 -24.91 -34.58
N TRP A 267 9.27 -25.74 -33.91
CA TRP A 267 9.09 -25.72 -32.46
C TRP A 267 10.20 -26.47 -31.74
N GLY A 268 10.62 -25.93 -30.60
CA GLY A 268 11.62 -26.48 -29.71
C GLY A 268 11.25 -26.28 -28.24
N GLY A 269 11.98 -26.95 -27.37
CA GLY A 269 11.86 -26.80 -25.91
C GLY A 269 12.60 -25.56 -25.42
N TYR A 270 12.06 -24.94 -24.36
CA TYR A 270 12.64 -23.77 -23.72
C TYR A 270 12.58 -23.90 -22.21
N VAL A 271 13.70 -23.63 -21.53
CA VAL A 271 13.78 -23.53 -20.07
C VAL A 271 14.68 -22.36 -19.70
N GLN A 272 14.33 -21.62 -18.65
CA GLN A 272 15.19 -20.58 -18.09
C GLN A 272 15.06 -20.47 -16.58
N GLY A 273 16.17 -20.17 -15.93
CA GLY A 273 16.27 -19.76 -14.53
C GLY A 273 16.75 -18.32 -14.45
N ILE A 274 16.15 -17.50 -13.57
CA ILE A 274 16.43 -16.05 -13.50
C ILE A 274 16.46 -15.62 -12.04
N PHE A 275 17.45 -14.80 -11.67
CA PHE A 275 17.49 -14.07 -10.41
C PHE A 275 17.37 -12.58 -10.67
N LEU A 276 16.52 -11.90 -9.90
CA LEU A 276 16.26 -10.47 -10.03
C LEU A 276 16.39 -9.77 -8.69
N LEU A 277 16.98 -8.58 -8.74
CA LEU A 277 16.82 -7.56 -7.74
C LEU A 277 15.66 -6.65 -8.16
N GLU A 278 14.75 -6.36 -7.24
CA GLU A 278 13.53 -5.60 -7.50
C GLU A 278 13.41 -4.42 -6.55
N TYR A 279 12.89 -3.30 -7.05
CA TYR A 279 12.63 -2.11 -6.25
C TYR A 279 11.23 -1.56 -6.54
N VAL A 280 10.41 -1.41 -5.51
CA VAL A 280 9.03 -0.93 -5.58
C VAL A 280 8.97 0.61 -5.51
N LEU A 281 8.33 1.20 -6.51
CA LEU A 281 8.09 2.62 -6.68
C LEU A 281 6.58 2.85 -6.89
N GLY A 282 5.83 2.81 -5.78
CA GLY A 282 4.36 2.88 -5.80
C GLY A 282 3.78 1.70 -6.57
N ARG A 283 3.12 1.96 -7.71
CA ARG A 283 2.52 0.92 -8.58
C ARG A 283 3.53 0.25 -9.51
N TRP A 284 4.72 0.83 -9.64
CA TRP A 284 5.79 0.32 -10.49
C TRP A 284 6.77 -0.52 -9.68
N VAL A 285 7.34 -1.53 -10.33
CA VAL A 285 8.53 -2.23 -9.84
C VAL A 285 9.56 -2.15 -10.94
N VAL A 286 10.77 -1.68 -10.61
CA VAL A 286 11.92 -1.77 -11.51
C VAL A 286 12.73 -2.98 -11.06
N PHE A 287 13.19 -3.78 -12.02
CA PHE A 287 13.99 -4.95 -11.71
C PHE A 287 15.13 -5.13 -12.70
N ALA A 288 16.20 -5.73 -12.22
CA ALA A 288 17.37 -6.09 -13.01
C ALA A 288 18.02 -7.34 -12.44
N GLY A 289 18.69 -8.09 -13.29
CA GLY A 289 19.40 -9.30 -12.88
C GLY A 289 19.82 -10.11 -14.08
N GLY A 290 19.86 -11.43 -13.91
CA GLY A 290 20.35 -12.30 -14.94
C GLY A 290 20.05 -13.75 -14.63
N GLY A 291 20.42 -14.60 -15.57
CA GLY A 291 20.09 -16.00 -15.49
C GLY A 291 20.67 -16.80 -16.62
N GLU A 292 20.19 -18.02 -16.71
CA GLU A 292 20.60 -18.99 -17.71
C GLU A 292 19.35 -19.49 -18.45
N ARG A 293 19.46 -19.68 -19.76
CA ARG A 293 18.40 -20.28 -20.57
C ARG A 293 18.97 -21.40 -21.42
N ILE A 294 18.14 -22.41 -21.65
CA ILE A 294 18.42 -23.54 -22.51
C ILE A 294 17.29 -23.64 -23.53
N ARG A 295 17.66 -23.76 -24.81
CA ARG A 295 16.76 -23.99 -25.94
C ARG A 295 17.15 -25.26 -26.65
N VAL A 296 16.17 -26.07 -27.05
CA VAL A 296 16.41 -27.34 -27.74
C VAL A 296 15.57 -27.40 -29.00
N PHE A 297 16.21 -27.46 -30.17
CA PHE A 297 15.57 -27.61 -31.47
C PHE A 297 16.10 -28.86 -32.17
N GLY A 298 15.34 -29.96 -32.13
CA GLY A 298 15.80 -31.25 -32.63
C GLY A 298 17.07 -31.71 -31.89
N SER A 299 18.17 -31.91 -32.62
CA SER A 299 19.49 -32.26 -32.04
C SER A 299 20.34 -31.04 -31.64
N SER A 300 19.91 -29.81 -31.92
CA SER A 300 20.63 -28.60 -31.54
C SER A 300 20.23 -28.14 -30.15
N VAL A 301 21.22 -27.89 -29.29
CA VAL A 301 21.05 -27.25 -27.98
C VAL A 301 21.71 -25.88 -28.03
N ASP A 302 20.96 -24.84 -27.68
CA ASP A 302 21.44 -23.46 -27.54
C ASP A 302 21.27 -23.04 -26.07
N ASP A 303 22.35 -23.08 -25.29
CA ASP A 303 22.43 -22.60 -23.91
C ASP A 303 23.14 -21.24 -23.82
N GLY A 304 22.87 -20.50 -22.74
CA GLY A 304 23.62 -19.28 -22.48
C GLY A 304 23.12 -18.43 -21.32
N LEU A 305 24.06 -17.69 -20.74
CA LEU A 305 23.80 -16.65 -19.76
C LEU A 305 23.22 -15.41 -20.44
N PHE A 306 22.37 -14.70 -19.68
CA PHE A 306 21.83 -13.43 -20.11
C PHE A 306 21.64 -12.47 -18.94
N PHE A 307 21.68 -11.18 -19.27
CA PHE A 307 21.25 -10.12 -18.40
C PHE A 307 19.81 -9.73 -18.76
N THR A 308 19.02 -9.31 -17.78
CA THR A 308 17.67 -8.80 -18.02
C THR A 308 17.36 -7.63 -17.10
N ALA A 309 16.61 -6.66 -17.63
CA ALA A 309 16.07 -5.55 -16.89
C ALA A 309 14.68 -5.21 -17.41
N GLY A 310 13.84 -4.65 -16.54
CA GLY A 310 12.47 -4.36 -16.91
C GLY A 310 11.69 -3.64 -15.85
N THR A 311 10.41 -3.49 -16.14
CA THR A 311 9.44 -2.87 -15.25
C THR A 311 8.21 -3.77 -15.11
N ALA A 312 7.62 -3.78 -13.92
CA ALA A 312 6.31 -4.33 -13.69
C ALA A 312 5.36 -3.22 -13.25
N TYR A 313 4.12 -3.31 -13.69
CA TYR A 313 3.03 -2.44 -13.28
C TYR A 313 1.89 -3.29 -12.74
N THR A 314 1.26 -2.80 -11.69
CA THR A 314 0.11 -3.46 -11.07
C THR A 314 -1.10 -2.53 -11.22
N PHE A 315 -2.11 -2.97 -11.98
CA PHE A 315 -3.35 -2.21 -12.23
C PHE A 315 -4.23 -2.16 -10.98
#